data_AF-A0AAP2Q3Q5-F1
#
_entry.id   AF-A0AAP2Q3Q5-F1
#
_cell.length_a   1.000
_cell.length_b   1.000
_cell.length_c   1.000
_cell.angle_alpha   90.00
_cell.angle_beta   90.00
_cell.angle_gamma   90.00
#
_symmetry.space_group_name_H-M   'P 1'
#
loop_
_entity.id
_entity.type
_entity.pdbx_description
1 polymer ?
#
loop_
_entity_poly.entity_id
_entity_poly.type
_entity_poly.pdbx_seq_one_letter_code
_entity_poly.pdbx_strand_id
1 'polypeptide(L)'
;MPFLNQPRFKLNIFSLFDIKVILLENVLYNIILIALIGYFMSVWGTKVVNCNLQATKDRFLHPSKLITEGPYKKVRNPMIMGDLFCHLSFILLLGAIHTLCLYIIYICINLVIVYIENKYSLCIHFKKEYEEYAKKTPAYMNQELWLFAIFYLVIIVTNICLTTTIYI
;
A
#
# COMPACT_ATOMS: atom_id res chain seq x y z
N MET A 1 -30.33 -2.79 -8.77
CA MET A 1 -29.34 -2.08 -9.62
C MET A 1 -28.52 -3.13 -10.33
N PRO A 2 -28.31 -3.10 -11.67
CA PRO A 2 -27.30 -3.95 -12.25
C PRO A 2 -25.95 -3.37 -11.80
N PHE A 3 -25.25 -4.10 -10.94
CA PHE A 3 -23.86 -3.80 -10.63
C PHE A 3 -23.08 -3.91 -11.95
N LEU A 4 -22.28 -2.90 -12.29
CA LEU A 4 -21.36 -3.00 -13.42
C LEU A 4 -20.50 -4.26 -13.20
N ASN A 5 -20.51 -5.19 -14.16
CA ASN A 5 -19.72 -6.41 -14.03
C ASN A 5 -18.25 -6.04 -13.84
N GLN A 6 -17.63 -6.54 -12.77
CA GLN A 6 -16.24 -6.27 -12.47
C GLN A 6 -15.34 -7.11 -13.39
N PRO A 7 -14.60 -6.51 -14.35
CA PRO A 7 -13.62 -7.23 -15.12
C PRO A 7 -12.50 -7.64 -14.18
N ARG A 8 -12.06 -8.88 -14.36
CA ARG A 8 -11.02 -9.48 -13.52
C ARG A 8 -9.77 -9.76 -14.31
N PHE A 9 -8.64 -9.55 -13.67
CA PHE A 9 -7.38 -10.13 -14.11
C PHE A 9 -7.48 -11.65 -14.23
N LYS A 10 -6.71 -12.25 -15.14
CA LYS A 10 -6.76 -13.70 -15.37
C LYS A 10 -6.30 -14.50 -14.15
N LEU A 11 -5.16 -14.13 -13.59
CA LEU A 11 -4.73 -14.69 -12.30
C LEU A 11 -5.44 -13.93 -11.18
N ASN A 12 -6.24 -14.65 -10.40
CA ASN A 12 -6.98 -14.14 -9.25
C ASN A 12 -7.48 -15.33 -8.41
N ILE A 13 -8.01 -15.04 -7.23
CA ILE A 13 -8.46 -16.09 -6.30
C ILE A 13 -9.70 -16.85 -6.79
N PHE A 14 -10.55 -16.24 -7.61
CA PHE A 14 -11.77 -16.85 -8.13
C PHE A 14 -11.53 -17.77 -9.33
N SER A 15 -10.36 -17.66 -9.97
CA SER A 15 -9.95 -18.54 -11.08
C SER A 15 -9.09 -19.73 -10.62
N LEU A 16 -9.05 -20.04 -9.32
CA LEU A 16 -8.17 -21.07 -8.76
C LEU A 16 -8.39 -22.45 -9.38
N PHE A 17 -9.64 -22.79 -9.72
CA PHE A 17 -10.03 -24.09 -10.28
C PHE A 17 -10.42 -24.03 -11.76
N ASP A 18 -10.18 -22.90 -12.42
CA ASP A 18 -10.49 -22.77 -13.84
C ASP A 18 -9.45 -23.52 -14.68
N ILE A 19 -9.90 -24.55 -15.42
CA ILE A 19 -9.06 -25.40 -16.27
C ILE A 19 -8.34 -24.57 -17.36
N LYS A 20 -8.88 -23.39 -17.72
CA LYS A 20 -8.27 -22.48 -18.70
C LYS A 20 -7.09 -21.67 -18.14
N VAL A 21 -6.86 -21.71 -16.84
CA VAL A 21 -5.77 -20.99 -16.17
C VAL A 21 -4.63 -21.96 -15.85
N ILE A 22 -3.39 -21.48 -15.98
CA ILE A 22 -2.21 -22.26 -15.59
C ILE A 22 -2.24 -22.42 -14.06
N LEU A 23 -2.73 -23.57 -13.60
CA LEU A 23 -3.06 -23.84 -12.20
C LEU A 23 -1.92 -23.49 -11.24
N LEU A 24 -0.69 -23.90 -11.58
CA LEU A 24 0.48 -23.63 -10.75
C LEU A 24 0.79 -22.13 -10.63
N GLU A 25 0.75 -21.39 -11.74
CA GLU A 25 1.00 -19.94 -11.74
C GLU A 25 -0.04 -19.20 -10.90
N ASN A 26 -1.32 -19.57 -11.03
CA ASN A 26 -2.38 -18.94 -10.27
C ASN A 26 -2.26 -19.26 -8.78
N VAL A 27 -1.94 -20.49 -8.40
CA VAL A 27 -1.72 -20.86 -6.99
C VAL A 27 -0.56 -20.05 -6.40
N LEU A 28 0.59 -19.98 -7.08
CA LEU A 28 1.74 -19.20 -6.63
C LEU A 28 1.42 -17.70 -6.50
N TYR A 29 0.73 -17.14 -7.50
CA TYR A 29 0.26 -15.76 -7.50
C TYR A 29 -0.58 -15.44 -6.25
N ASN A 30 -1.58 -16.28 -5.96
CA ASN A 30 -2.45 -16.09 -4.80
C ASN A 30 -1.70 -16.24 -3.47
N ILE A 31 -0.79 -17.22 -3.35
CA ILE A 31 0.04 -17.41 -2.14
C ILE A 31 0.91 -16.19 -1.89
N ILE A 32 1.58 -15.66 -2.93
CA ILE A 32 2.43 -14.46 -2.81
C ILE A 32 1.60 -13.27 -2.32
N LEU A 33 0.42 -13.03 -2.89
CA LEU A 33 -0.43 -11.91 -2.49
C LEU A 33 -0.99 -12.07 -1.07
N ILE A 34 -1.38 -13.27 -0.66
CA ILE A 34 -1.78 -13.55 0.72
C ILE A 34 -0.62 -13.30 1.69
N ALA A 35 0.60 -13.72 1.33
CA ALA A 35 1.79 -13.46 2.13
C ALA A 35 2.10 -11.95 2.24
N LEU A 36 1.93 -11.19 1.16
CA LEU A 36 2.09 -9.73 1.17
C LEU A 36 1.05 -9.05 2.06
N ILE A 37 -0.22 -9.45 1.99
CA ILE A 37 -1.28 -8.97 2.90
C ILE A 37 -0.88 -9.25 4.36
N GLY A 38 -0.49 -10.50 4.65
CA GLY A 38 -0.07 -10.90 5.99
C GLY A 38 1.12 -10.08 6.51
N TYR A 39 2.12 -9.83 5.64
CA TYR A 39 3.27 -8.99 5.96
C TYR A 39 2.87 -7.54 6.25
N PHE A 40 2.11 -6.89 5.37
CA PHE A 40 1.76 -5.49 5.53
C PHE A 40 0.78 -5.26 6.69
N MET A 41 -0.14 -6.18 6.97
CA MET A 41 -1.03 -6.08 8.13
C MET A 41 -0.31 -6.40 9.45
N SER A 42 0.38 -7.54 9.53
CA SER A 42 0.82 -8.11 10.82
C SER A 42 2.22 -7.66 11.22
N VAL A 43 3.12 -7.49 10.25
CA VAL A 43 4.52 -7.13 10.54
C VAL A 43 4.73 -5.63 10.42
N TRP A 44 4.41 -5.07 9.26
CA TRP A 44 4.56 -3.63 9.02
C TRP A 44 3.52 -2.83 9.81
N GLY A 45 2.25 -3.19 9.65
CA GLY A 45 1.10 -2.51 10.27
C GLY A 45 1.23 -2.43 11.78
N THR A 46 1.41 -3.57 12.46
CA THR A 46 1.59 -3.60 13.92
C THR A 46 2.77 -2.74 14.38
N LYS A 47 3.92 -2.80 13.69
CA LYS A 47 5.10 -1.99 14.05
C LYS A 47 4.82 -0.50 13.93
N VAL A 48 4.21 -0.06 12.82
CA VAL A 48 3.92 1.36 12.58
C VAL A 48 2.83 1.88 13.50
N VAL A 49 1.74 1.15 13.67
CA VAL A 49 0.63 1.53 14.55
C VAL A 49 1.10 1.65 15.98
N ASN A 50 1.90 0.69 16.46
CA ASN A 50 2.45 0.75 17.82
C ASN A 50 3.36 1.95 18.02
N CYS A 51 4.18 2.32 17.03
CA CYS A 51 4.94 3.57 17.08
C CYS A 51 3.99 4.77 17.13
N ASN A 52 3.06 4.87 16.18
CA ASN A 52 2.15 6.02 16.04
C ASN A 52 1.33 6.29 17.30
N LEU A 53 0.79 5.24 17.92
CA LEU A 53 -0.01 5.32 19.14
C LEU A 53 0.76 5.94 20.31
N GLN A 54 2.10 5.85 20.35
CA GLN A 54 2.88 6.51 21.39
C GLN A 54 2.82 8.04 21.32
N ALA A 55 2.48 8.61 20.16
CA ALA A 55 2.35 10.05 19.98
C ALA A 55 0.88 10.50 19.90
N THR A 56 -0.01 9.67 19.36
CA THR A 56 -1.37 10.09 18.98
C THR A 56 -2.49 9.54 19.87
N LYS A 57 -2.19 8.70 20.87
CA LYS A 57 -3.20 8.04 21.72
C LYS A 57 -4.21 9.01 22.36
N ASP A 58 -3.74 10.16 22.83
CA ASP A 58 -4.60 11.12 23.54
C ASP A 58 -5.29 12.09 22.58
N ARG A 59 -4.55 12.62 21.60
CA ARG A 59 -5.07 13.55 20.58
C ARG A 59 -4.41 13.27 19.24
N PHE A 60 -5.22 12.82 18.28
CA PHE A 60 -4.73 12.46 16.95
C PHE A 60 -4.07 13.62 16.21
N LEU A 61 -4.72 14.79 16.15
CA LEU A 61 -4.19 15.98 15.45
C LEU A 61 -3.18 16.80 16.29
N HIS A 62 -2.94 16.41 17.54
CA HIS A 62 -2.00 17.08 18.43
C HIS A 62 -1.05 16.05 19.06
N PRO A 63 -0.14 15.47 18.25
CA PRO A 63 0.78 14.45 18.72
C PRO A 63 1.65 14.96 19.87
N SER A 64 1.86 14.13 20.89
CA SER A 64 2.62 14.48 22.10
C SER A 64 4.13 14.55 21.89
N LYS A 65 4.65 13.88 20.86
CA LYS A 65 6.06 13.85 20.47
C LYS A 65 6.22 13.57 18.98
N LEU A 66 7.31 14.05 18.39
CA LEU A 66 7.69 13.68 17.03
C LEU A 66 8.33 12.29 17.03
N ILE A 67 7.83 11.39 16.20
CA ILE A 67 8.39 10.04 16.07
C ILE A 67 9.33 10.02 14.87
N THR A 68 10.60 9.74 15.13
CA THR A 68 11.67 9.66 14.12
C THR A 68 12.38 8.31 14.09
N GLU A 69 11.95 7.37 14.95
CA GLU A 69 12.56 6.06 15.13
C GLU A 69 11.76 4.92 14.48
N GLY A 70 12.40 3.76 14.35
CA GLY A 70 11.75 2.57 13.79
C GLY A 70 11.35 2.75 12.32
N PRO A 71 10.10 2.47 11.90
CA PRO A 71 9.66 2.69 10.53
C PRO A 71 9.73 4.17 10.11
N TYR A 72 9.53 5.09 11.05
CA TYR A 72 9.59 6.54 10.80
C TYR A 72 11.02 7.01 10.49
N LYS A 73 12.05 6.26 10.90
CA LYS A 73 13.43 6.52 10.46
C LYS A 73 13.63 6.28 8.95
N LYS A 74 12.83 5.38 8.36
CA LYS A 74 12.95 4.99 6.94
C LYS A 74 12.22 5.95 6.01
N VAL A 75 10.99 6.29 6.36
CA VAL A 75 10.11 7.22 5.62
C VAL A 75 9.22 7.96 6.60
N ARG A 76 8.77 9.17 6.27
CA ARG A 76 7.94 9.97 7.20
C ARG A 76 6.50 9.48 7.34
N ASN A 77 5.95 8.85 6.30
CA ASN A 77 4.57 8.37 6.27
C ASN A 77 4.50 6.84 6.11
N PRO A 78 5.14 6.05 7.00
CA PRO A 78 5.23 4.60 6.82
C PRO A 78 3.86 3.92 6.93
N MET A 79 2.91 4.52 7.65
CA MET A 79 1.55 3.98 7.81
C MET A 79 0.81 3.99 6.49
N ILE A 80 0.82 5.14 5.80
CA ILE A 80 0.21 5.31 4.48
C ILE A 80 0.85 4.35 3.47
N MET A 81 2.16 4.18 3.49
CA MET A 81 2.82 3.27 2.55
C MET A 81 2.45 1.80 2.79
N GLY A 82 2.40 1.36 4.05
CA GLY A 82 1.97 0.01 4.38
C GLY A 82 0.51 -0.24 3.98
N ASP A 83 -0.34 0.75 4.23
CA ASP A 83 -1.76 0.72 3.88
C ASP A 83 -1.98 0.65 2.37
N LEU A 84 -1.27 1.48 1.60
CA LEU A 84 -1.29 1.45 0.14
C LEU A 84 -0.88 0.08 -0.41
N PHE A 85 0.25 -0.49 0.04
CA PHE A 85 0.69 -1.79 -0.45
C PHE A 85 -0.25 -2.94 -0.04
N CYS A 86 -0.82 -2.88 1.17
CA CYS A 86 -1.81 -3.84 1.63
C CYS A 86 -3.05 -3.82 0.74
N HIS A 87 -3.60 -2.63 0.47
CA HIS A 87 -4.77 -2.47 -0.39
C HIS A 87 -4.49 -2.92 -1.83
N LEU A 88 -3.31 -2.60 -2.37
CA LEU A 88 -2.92 -3.07 -3.69
C LEU A 88 -2.88 -4.60 -3.75
N SER A 89 -2.38 -5.28 -2.71
CA SER A 89 -2.43 -6.74 -2.63
C SER A 89 -3.85 -7.29 -2.69
N PHE A 90 -4.80 -6.69 -1.95
CA PHE A 90 -6.21 -7.10 -1.99
C PHE A 90 -6.82 -6.91 -3.38
N ILE A 91 -6.56 -5.77 -4.01
CA ILE A 91 -7.06 -5.47 -5.36
C ILE A 91 -6.57 -6.51 -6.36
N LEU A 92 -5.29 -6.87 -6.30
CA LEU A 92 -4.68 -7.87 -7.19
C LEU A 92 -5.18 -9.28 -6.88
N LEU A 93 -5.33 -9.65 -5.60
CA LEU A 93 -5.81 -10.97 -5.18
C LEU A 93 -7.22 -11.23 -5.72
N LEU A 94 -8.07 -10.21 -5.64
CA LEU A 94 -9.44 -10.26 -6.17
C LEU A 94 -9.47 -10.05 -7.70
N GLY A 95 -8.34 -9.68 -8.31
CA GLY A 95 -8.23 -9.34 -9.72
C GLY A 95 -9.04 -8.11 -10.12
N ALA A 96 -9.38 -7.21 -9.22
CA ALA A 96 -10.44 -6.22 -9.40
C ALA A 96 -10.00 -4.98 -10.24
N ILE A 97 -10.14 -5.04 -11.58
CA ILE A 97 -9.61 -4.02 -12.50
C ILE A 97 -10.21 -2.63 -12.28
N HIS A 98 -11.54 -2.47 -12.16
CA HIS A 98 -12.11 -1.12 -11.89
C HIS A 98 -11.61 -0.57 -10.55
N THR A 99 -11.41 -1.43 -9.55
CA THR A 99 -10.90 -1.01 -8.25
C THR A 99 -9.44 -0.58 -8.36
N LEU A 100 -8.64 -1.23 -9.22
CA LEU A 100 -7.29 -0.79 -9.55
C LEU A 100 -7.28 0.59 -10.22
N CYS A 101 -8.25 0.89 -11.09
CA CYS A 101 -8.37 2.24 -11.66
C CYS A 101 -8.71 3.28 -10.58
N LEU A 102 -9.64 2.98 -9.68
CA LEU A 102 -10.00 3.86 -8.55
C LEU A 102 -8.88 3.99 -7.51
N TYR A 103 -7.96 3.03 -7.47
CA TYR A 103 -6.82 3.05 -6.56
C TYR A 103 -5.89 4.26 -6.80
N ILE A 104 -5.81 4.77 -8.03
CA ILE A 104 -5.07 6.01 -8.32
C ILE A 104 -5.68 7.20 -7.57
N ILE A 105 -7.02 7.29 -7.54
CA ILE A 105 -7.74 8.32 -6.79
C ILE A 105 -7.49 8.15 -5.29
N TYR A 106 -7.51 6.91 -4.81
CA TYR A 106 -7.20 6.60 -3.41
C TYR A 106 -5.78 7.02 -3.00
N ILE A 107 -4.76 6.83 -3.86
CA ILE A 107 -3.42 7.37 -3.63
C ILE A 107 -3.47 8.90 -3.51
N CYS A 108 -4.13 9.58 -4.45
CA CYS A 108 -4.24 11.04 -4.43
C CYS A 108 -4.89 11.56 -3.12
N ILE A 109 -5.96 10.91 -2.66
CA ILE A 109 -6.62 11.26 -1.39
C ILE A 109 -5.62 11.15 -0.23
N ASN A 110 -4.88 10.04 -0.14
CA ASN A 110 -3.88 9.84 0.92
C ASN A 110 -2.74 10.87 0.87
N LEU A 111 -2.29 11.26 -0.33
CA LEU A 111 -1.29 12.33 -0.48
C LEU A 111 -1.80 13.68 0.04
N VAL A 112 -3.08 13.99 -0.19
CA VAL A 112 -3.73 15.20 0.34
C VAL A 112 -3.84 15.15 1.86
N ILE A 113 -4.24 14.01 2.43
CA ILE A 113 -4.31 13.82 3.89
C ILE A 113 -2.94 14.08 4.53
N VAL A 114 -1.88 13.47 4.00
CA VAL A 114 -0.51 13.67 4.48
C VAL A 114 -0.07 15.13 4.35
N TYR A 115 -0.41 15.80 3.25
CA TYR A 115 -0.12 17.22 3.09
C TYR A 115 -0.79 18.07 4.18
N ILE A 116 -2.07 17.81 4.46
CA ILE A 116 -2.83 18.50 5.50
C ILE A 116 -2.21 18.24 6.88
N GLU A 117 -1.93 16.98 7.22
CA GLU A 117 -1.31 16.60 8.50
C GLU A 117 0.04 17.31 8.70
N ASN A 118 0.90 17.30 7.68
CA ASN A 118 2.20 17.96 7.75
C ASN A 118 2.04 19.47 7.97
N LYS A 119 1.17 20.12 7.20
CA LYS A 119 1.00 21.58 7.22
C LYS A 119 0.32 22.09 8.49
N TYR A 120 -0.72 21.41 8.94
CA TYR A 120 -1.60 21.90 10.01
C TYR A 120 -1.39 21.21 11.36
N SER A 121 -0.61 20.14 11.44
CA SER A 121 -0.23 19.51 12.70
C SER A 121 1.29 19.54 12.89
N LEU A 122 2.05 18.76 12.12
CA LEU A 122 3.47 18.51 12.42
C LEU A 122 4.35 19.76 12.35
N CYS A 123 4.21 20.59 11.30
CA CYS A 123 4.95 21.83 11.17
C CYS A 123 4.63 22.84 12.29
N ILE A 124 3.37 22.88 12.75
CA ILE A 124 2.93 23.82 13.79
C ILE A 124 3.47 23.40 15.16
N HIS A 125 3.40 22.10 15.47
CA HIS A 125 3.79 21.57 16.77
C HIS A 125 5.30 21.44 16.97
N PHE A 126 6.02 20.95 15.96
CA PHE A 126 7.44 20.60 16.10
C PHE A 126 8.40 21.55 15.38
N LYS A 127 7.89 22.43 14.50
CA LYS A 127 8.65 23.53 13.87
C LYS A 127 10.00 23.05 13.31
N LYS A 128 11.13 23.58 13.82
CA LYS A 128 12.49 23.26 13.38
C LYS A 128 12.84 21.77 13.51
N GLU A 129 12.34 21.09 14.54
CA GLU A 129 12.60 19.66 14.74
C GLU A 129 12.04 18.83 13.58
N TYR A 130 10.82 19.14 13.15
CA TYR A 130 10.21 18.50 11.99
C TYR A 130 10.93 18.86 10.67
N GLU A 131 11.38 20.10 10.50
CA GLU A 131 12.14 20.50 9.31
C GLU A 131 13.47 19.73 9.19
N GLU A 132 14.20 19.55 10.29
CA GLU A 132 15.45 18.79 10.30
C GLU A 132 15.23 17.30 10.00
N TYR A 133 14.17 16.72 10.56
CA TYR A 133 13.74 15.38 10.23
C TYR A 133 13.34 15.25 8.75
N ALA A 134 12.59 16.22 8.21
CA ALA A 134 12.15 16.23 6.83
C ALA A 134 13.28 16.35 5.80
N LYS A 135 14.40 16.97 6.17
CA LYS A 135 15.61 17.02 5.33
C LYS A 135 16.32 15.67 5.24
N LYS A 136 16.25 14.84 6.29
CA LYS A 136 16.99 13.57 6.40
C LYS A 136 16.19 12.37 5.93
N THR A 137 14.87 12.43 6.03
CA THR A 137 13.99 11.27 5.82
C THR A 137 13.01 11.54 4.69
N PRO A 138 12.93 10.72 3.63
CA PRO A 138 11.99 10.92 2.53
C PRO A 138 10.53 10.75 2.99
N ALA A 139 9.59 11.38 2.29
CA ALA A 139 8.18 11.34 2.67
C ALA A 139 7.54 9.95 2.53
N TYR A 140 7.86 9.23 1.44
CA TYR A 140 7.10 8.04 1.02
C TYR A 140 7.96 6.84 0.64
N MET A 141 9.04 7.05 -0.13
CA MET A 141 9.80 5.93 -0.70
C MET A 141 11.25 5.96 -0.22
N ASN A 142 11.67 4.87 0.42
CA ASN A 142 13.06 4.50 0.59
C ASN A 142 13.41 3.33 -0.36
N GLN A 143 14.65 2.83 -0.32
CA GLN A 143 15.09 1.73 -1.17
C GLN A 143 14.24 0.45 -1.01
N GLU A 144 13.91 0.07 0.23
CA GLU A 144 13.08 -1.11 0.52
C GLU A 144 11.67 -1.00 -0.09
N LEU A 145 11.00 0.14 0.07
CA LEU A 145 9.67 0.34 -0.48
C LEU A 145 9.68 0.44 -2.02
N TRP A 146 10.77 0.93 -2.61
CA TRP A 146 10.96 0.86 -4.07
C TRP A 146 11.04 -0.57 -4.58
N LEU A 147 11.69 -1.48 -3.85
CA LEU A 147 11.73 -2.90 -4.21
C LEU A 147 10.33 -3.51 -4.20
N PHE A 148 9.51 -3.19 -3.18
CA PHE A 148 8.11 -3.61 -3.17
C PHE A 148 7.33 -3.04 -4.36
N ALA A 149 7.46 -1.75 -4.66
CA ALA A 149 6.77 -1.12 -5.79
C ALA A 149 7.14 -1.77 -7.14
N ILE A 150 8.43 -2.06 -7.37
CA ILE A 150 8.89 -2.77 -8.56
C ILE A 150 8.29 -4.18 -8.59
N PHE A 151 8.27 -4.87 -7.45
CA PHE A 151 7.69 -6.21 -7.36
C PHE A 151 6.19 -6.23 -7.71
N TYR A 152 5.40 -5.28 -7.18
CA TYR A 152 3.98 -5.13 -7.57
C TYR A 152 3.83 -4.79 -9.05
N LEU A 153 4.69 -3.94 -9.61
CA LEU A 153 4.65 -3.61 -11.03
C LEU A 153 4.86 -4.85 -11.90
N VAL A 154 5.82 -5.72 -11.54
CA VAL A 154 6.05 -7.00 -12.22
C VAL A 154 4.79 -7.88 -12.13
N ILE A 155 4.20 -8.03 -10.95
CA ILE A 155 2.96 -8.81 -10.75
C ILE A 155 1.82 -8.31 -11.67
N ILE A 156 1.64 -6.99 -11.76
CA ILE A 156 0.62 -6.37 -12.60
C ILE A 156 0.90 -6.64 -14.08
N VAL A 157 2.12 -6.35 -14.54
CA VAL A 157 2.50 -6.53 -15.96
C VAL A 157 2.39 -7.99 -16.38
N THR A 158 2.87 -8.93 -15.57
CA THR A 158 2.72 -10.36 -15.83
C THR A 158 1.26 -10.75 -16.01
N ASN A 159 0.36 -10.27 -15.15
CA ASN A 159 -1.07 -10.58 -15.24
C ASN A 159 -1.73 -9.94 -16.50
N ILE A 160 -1.35 -8.71 -16.85
CA ILE A 160 -1.79 -8.05 -18.09
C ILE A 160 -1.35 -8.85 -19.32
N CYS A 161 -0.08 -9.24 -19.40
CA CYS A 161 0.45 -10.05 -20.51
C CYS A 161 -0.31 -11.37 -20.64
N LEU A 162 -0.51 -12.10 -19.54
CA LEU A 162 -1.26 -13.36 -19.54
C LEU A 162 -2.73 -13.20 -19.95
N THR A 163 -3.30 -12.02 -19.75
CA THR A 163 -4.66 -11.68 -20.16
C THR A 163 -4.72 -11.37 -21.66
N THR A 164 -3.70 -10.75 -22.26
CA THR A 164 -3.68 -10.40 -23.69
C THR A 164 -3.27 -11.54 -24.63
N THR A 165 -2.45 -12.51 -24.19
CA THR A 165 -1.90 -13.57 -25.06
C THR A 165 -2.93 -14.61 -25.58
N ILE A 166 -4.18 -14.62 -25.10
CA ILE A 166 -5.19 -15.64 -25.51
C ILE A 166 -6.35 -15.04 -26.35
N TYR A 167 -6.37 -13.72 -26.56
CA TYR A 167 -7.34 -13.07 -27.47
C TYR A 167 -6.82 -12.94 -28.92
N ILE A 168 -5.74 -13.64 -29.27
CA ILE A 168 -5.19 -13.82 -30.63
C ILE A 168 -5.18 -15.32 -30.91
#